data_AF-A0A176S6D9-F1
#
_entry.id   AF-A0A176S6D9-F1
#
_cell.length_a   1.000
_cell.length_b   1.000
_cell.length_c   1.000
_cell.angle_alpha   90.00
_cell.angle_beta   90.00
_cell.angle_gamma   90.00
#
_symmetry.space_group_name_H-M   'P 1'
#
loop_
_entity.id
_entity.type
_entity.pdbx_description
1 polymer ?
#
loop_
_entity_poly.entity_id
_entity_poly.type
_entity_poly.pdbx_seq_one_letter_code
_entity_poly.pdbx_strand_id
1 'polypeptide(L)'
;MSKVNVNVNCHLTRVEGHGSVVVDVKNGELVKCQLEIFEAPRFFEAMLRGRPYYEASHITSRICGICATGHATASLRATENALGVEISEQVELLRKLLFHGEIIDSHVLHIYMLVAPDFFGVGSVLPLANSHPEVVKRALRIKKLAGDLCAMIAGRHTHPIAMTVGGFTHLPTIKELLAMKKQMIAAREDMDETIALLKTLPWPSYERETEYVSLQKGNEYAFIDGVITTSDGFSYELPDYRKLTNET
;
A
#
# COMPACT_ATOMS: atom_id res chain seq x y z
N MET A 1 38.89 25.37 9.02
CA MET A 1 37.66 24.60 8.71
C MET A 1 36.65 25.58 8.15
N SER A 2 36.23 25.42 6.90
CA SER A 2 35.21 26.28 6.30
C SER A 2 33.89 26.08 7.05
N LYS A 3 33.35 27.16 7.62
CA LYS A 3 32.05 27.19 8.27
C LYS A 3 30.98 27.14 7.17
N VAL A 4 30.58 25.93 6.77
CA VAL A 4 29.57 25.74 5.72
C VAL A 4 28.19 26.00 6.32
N ASN A 5 27.42 26.87 5.67
CA ASN A 5 26.00 27.04 5.93
C ASN A 5 25.23 26.41 4.76
N VAL A 6 24.35 25.46 5.04
CA VAL A 6 23.54 24.76 4.02
C VAL A 6 22.08 24.90 4.42
N ASN A 7 21.26 25.45 3.54
CA ASN A 7 19.81 25.44 3.65
C ASN A 7 19.25 24.75 2.40
N VAL A 8 18.72 23.54 2.57
CA VAL A 8 18.12 22.77 1.49
C VAL A 8 16.67 22.50 1.85
N ASN A 9 15.77 22.91 0.97
CA ASN A 9 14.38 22.46 0.94
C ASN A 9 14.20 21.65 -0.35
N CYS A 10 14.30 20.34 -0.23
CA CYS A 10 14.24 19.43 -1.36
C CYS A 10 12.89 18.74 -1.40
N HIS A 11 12.14 18.92 -2.49
CA HIS A 11 10.92 18.15 -2.72
C HIS A 11 11.27 16.67 -2.92
N LEU A 12 10.57 15.79 -2.22
CA LEU A 12 10.72 14.35 -2.40
C LEU A 12 10.15 13.94 -3.75
N THR A 13 10.92 13.15 -4.49
CA THR A 13 10.48 12.55 -5.75
C THR A 13 10.38 11.04 -5.58
N ARG A 14 9.58 10.38 -6.44
CA ARG A 14 9.34 8.93 -6.40
C ARG A 14 8.80 8.43 -5.05
N VAL A 15 7.93 9.23 -4.44
CA VAL A 15 7.06 8.83 -3.33
C VAL A 15 5.63 9.17 -3.72
N GLU A 16 4.65 8.49 -3.11
CA GLU A 16 3.26 8.92 -3.22
C GLU A 16 3.01 10.07 -2.23
N GLY A 17 2.18 11.03 -2.63
CA GLY A 17 1.92 12.24 -1.86
C GLY A 17 2.94 13.35 -2.04
N HIS A 18 2.85 14.37 -1.19
CA HIS A 18 3.67 15.58 -1.28
C HIS A 18 4.44 15.82 0.02
N GLY A 19 5.77 15.83 -0.09
CA GLY A 19 6.64 16.18 1.04
C GLY A 19 7.97 16.77 0.60
N SER A 20 8.69 17.34 1.56
CA SER A 20 10.05 17.84 1.40
C SER A 20 10.89 17.54 2.62
N VAL A 21 12.20 17.52 2.42
CA VAL A 21 13.17 17.43 3.51
C VAL A 21 13.84 18.79 3.66
N VAL A 22 13.72 19.36 4.86
CA VAL A 22 14.35 20.62 5.23
C VAL A 22 15.58 20.33 6.06
N VAL A 23 16.75 20.69 5.53
CA VAL A 23 18.05 20.55 6.19
C VAL A 23 18.67 21.94 6.37
N ASP A 24 18.94 22.31 7.62
CA ASP A 24 19.64 23.55 8.00
C ASP A 24 20.93 23.20 8.75
N VAL A 25 22.06 23.61 8.20
CA VAL A 25 23.39 23.46 8.80
C VAL A 25 23.97 24.86 9.02
N LYS A 26 24.41 25.17 10.24
CA LYS A 26 25.04 26.44 10.59
C LYS A 26 26.40 26.21 11.20
N ASN A 27 27.42 26.89 10.68
CA ASN A 27 28.81 26.75 11.14
C ASN A 27 29.33 25.28 11.12
N GLY A 28 28.81 24.44 10.22
CA GLY A 28 29.14 23.01 10.17
C GLY A 28 28.35 22.12 11.14
N GLU A 29 27.43 22.67 11.93
CA GLU A 29 26.55 21.91 12.83
C GLU A 29 25.13 21.79 12.24
N LEU A 30 24.55 20.58 12.29
CA LEU A 30 23.18 20.33 11.86
C LEU A 30 22.21 20.95 12.88
N VAL A 31 21.47 21.97 12.46
CA VAL A 31 20.50 22.69 13.29
C VAL A 31 19.08 22.15 13.11
N LYS A 32 18.71 21.76 11.88
CA LYS A 32 17.39 21.23 11.56
C LYS A 32 17.51 20.13 10.52
N CYS A 33 16.82 19.01 10.74
CA CYS A 33 16.53 17.99 9.73
C CYS A 33 15.09 17.54 9.94
N GLN A 34 14.19 17.94 9.04
CA GLN A 34 12.75 17.67 9.20
C GLN A 34 12.16 17.20 7.88
N LEU A 35 11.37 16.13 7.94
CA LEU A 35 10.43 15.77 6.90
C LEU A 35 9.16 16.60 7.06
N GLU A 36 8.84 17.42 6.07
CA GLU A 36 7.63 18.24 6.03
C GLU A 36 6.68 17.63 4.99
N ILE A 37 5.50 17.18 5.44
CA ILE A 37 4.43 16.68 4.56
C ILE A 37 3.44 17.81 4.33
N PHE A 38 3.21 18.17 3.07
CA PHE A 38 2.34 19.28 2.69
C PHE A 38 1.34 18.81 1.63
N GLU A 39 0.41 17.95 2.04
CA GLU A 39 -0.76 17.68 1.21
C GLU A 39 -1.85 18.72 1.45
N ALA A 40 -2.47 19.20 0.38
CA ALA A 40 -3.68 20.00 0.52
C ALA A 40 -4.75 19.15 1.24
N PRO A 41 -5.40 19.68 2.30
CA PRO A 41 -6.42 18.93 3.01
C PRO A 41 -7.57 18.61 2.05
N ARG A 42 -7.82 17.32 1.84
CA ARG A 42 -8.91 16.81 0.97
C ARG A 42 -10.23 16.63 1.71
N PHE A 43 -10.22 16.81 3.04
CA PHE A 43 -11.39 16.84 3.92
C PHE A 43 -12.33 15.61 3.80
N PHE A 44 -11.77 14.41 3.57
CA PHE A 44 -12.57 13.18 3.43
C PHE A 44 -13.50 12.93 4.63
N GLU A 45 -13.02 13.16 5.86
CA GLU A 45 -13.80 12.97 7.09
C GLU A 45 -15.01 13.89 7.16
N ALA A 46 -14.84 15.17 6.81
CA ALA A 46 -15.92 16.14 6.75
C ALA A 46 -16.87 15.84 5.58
N MET A 47 -16.33 15.46 4.42
CA MET A 47 -17.09 15.14 3.21
C MET A 47 -18.02 13.92 3.40
N LEU A 48 -17.63 12.96 4.24
CA LEU A 48 -18.45 11.79 4.55
C LEU A 48 -19.66 12.09 5.45
N ARG A 49 -19.67 13.24 6.16
CA ARG A 49 -20.80 13.59 7.03
C ARG A 49 -22.08 13.80 6.21
N GLY A 50 -23.15 13.12 6.63
CA GLY A 50 -24.46 13.19 5.95
C GLY A 50 -24.52 12.41 4.63
N ARG A 51 -23.45 11.73 4.22
CA ARG A 51 -23.46 10.87 3.03
C ARG A 51 -24.17 9.55 3.32
N PRO A 52 -24.91 8.99 2.34
CA PRO A 52 -25.39 7.61 2.44
C PRO A 52 -24.22 6.63 2.60
N TYR A 53 -24.40 5.60 3.43
CA TYR A 53 -23.33 4.65 3.74
C TYR A 53 -22.75 3.94 2.50
N TYR A 54 -23.59 3.69 1.48
CA TYR A 54 -23.17 3.01 0.25
C TYR A 54 -22.25 3.87 -0.64
N GLU A 55 -22.16 5.17 -0.39
CA GLU A 55 -21.19 6.05 -1.05
C GLU A 55 -19.82 6.01 -0.36
N ALA A 56 -19.76 5.59 0.90
CA ALA A 56 -18.58 5.75 1.75
C ALA A 56 -17.35 5.04 1.18
N SER A 57 -17.48 3.77 0.79
CA SER A 57 -16.36 2.98 0.25
C SER A 57 -15.87 3.51 -1.10
N HIS A 58 -16.79 4.01 -1.92
CA HIS A 58 -16.43 4.69 -3.15
C HIS A 58 -15.66 5.98 -2.85
N ILE A 59 -16.15 6.82 -1.94
CA ILE A 59 -15.47 8.06 -1.57
C ILE A 59 -14.08 7.76 -0.99
N THR A 60 -13.95 6.90 0.02
CA THR A 60 -12.68 6.63 0.69
C THR A 60 -11.66 5.96 -0.23
N SER A 61 -12.07 5.14 -1.19
CA SER A 61 -11.13 4.55 -2.16
C SER A 61 -10.38 5.60 -3.00
N ARG A 62 -10.80 6.88 -3.00
CA ARG A 62 -10.11 7.99 -3.67
C ARG A 62 -9.10 8.72 -2.79
N ILE A 63 -8.89 8.26 -1.55
CA ILE A 63 -7.81 8.76 -0.68
C ILE A 63 -6.43 8.44 -1.27
N CYS A 64 -6.26 7.29 -1.91
CA CYS A 64 -5.02 6.95 -2.59
C CYS A 64 -5.30 6.08 -3.82
N GLY A 65 -4.53 6.30 -4.89
CA GLY A 65 -4.63 5.50 -6.12
C GLY A 65 -3.96 4.12 -6.02
N ILE A 66 -3.05 3.94 -5.06
CA ILE A 66 -2.26 2.71 -4.87
C ILE A 66 -2.96 1.76 -3.90
N CYS A 67 -3.47 2.25 -2.77
CA CYS A 67 -4.13 1.45 -1.72
C CYS A 67 -5.67 1.62 -1.67
N ALA A 68 -6.29 1.77 -2.85
CA ALA A 68 -7.72 2.05 -2.99
C ALA A 68 -8.61 0.91 -2.45
N THR A 69 -8.18 -0.35 -2.61
CA THR A 69 -8.84 -1.54 -2.06
C THR A 69 -8.75 -1.56 -0.55
N GLY A 70 -7.60 -1.22 0.03
CA GLY A 70 -7.44 -1.09 1.47
C GLY A 70 -8.45 -0.10 2.06
N HIS A 71 -8.56 1.10 1.46
CA HIS A 71 -9.56 2.09 1.89
C HIS A 71 -11.02 1.65 1.70
N ALA A 72 -11.33 0.99 0.59
CA ALA A 72 -12.68 0.46 0.36
C ALA A 72 -13.03 -0.65 1.36
N THR A 73 -12.10 -1.57 1.62
CA THR A 73 -12.25 -2.67 2.58
C THR A 73 -12.46 -2.13 4.00
N ALA A 74 -11.63 -1.18 4.43
CA ALA A 74 -11.75 -0.55 5.74
C ALA A 74 -13.10 0.16 5.91
N SER A 75 -13.54 0.91 4.89
CA SER A 75 -14.84 1.59 4.91
C SER A 75 -16.03 0.63 4.94
N LEU A 76 -15.96 -0.46 4.17
CA LEU A 76 -17.01 -1.49 4.17
C LEU A 76 -17.08 -2.21 5.51
N ARG A 77 -15.94 -2.59 6.10
CA ARG A 77 -15.92 -3.21 7.44
C ARG A 77 -16.50 -2.28 8.50
N ALA A 78 -16.14 -1.00 8.48
CA ALA A 78 -16.73 -0.02 9.39
C ALA A 78 -18.26 0.08 9.22
N THR A 79 -18.73 0.06 7.98
CA THR A 79 -20.16 0.11 7.66
C THR A 79 -20.90 -1.17 8.08
N GLU A 80 -20.31 -2.33 7.81
CA GLU A 80 -20.86 -3.65 8.18
C GLU A 80 -20.95 -3.80 9.69
N ASN A 81 -19.91 -3.41 10.43
CA ASN A 81 -19.92 -3.38 11.89
C ASN A 81 -21.02 -2.45 12.42
N ALA A 82 -21.19 -1.27 11.83
CA ALA A 82 -22.22 -0.32 12.24
C ALA A 82 -23.66 -0.83 11.97
N LEU A 83 -23.84 -1.63 10.93
CA LEU A 83 -25.13 -2.20 10.53
C LEU A 83 -25.41 -3.59 11.12
N GLY A 84 -24.42 -4.21 11.79
CA GLY A 84 -24.52 -5.60 12.27
C GLY A 84 -24.58 -6.63 11.15
N VAL A 85 -23.91 -6.36 10.02
CA VAL A 85 -23.88 -7.26 8.86
C VAL A 85 -22.69 -8.21 8.97
N GLU A 86 -22.97 -9.49 9.13
CA GLU A 86 -21.97 -10.56 9.04
C GLU A 86 -21.77 -10.96 7.57
N ILE A 87 -20.51 -11.04 7.14
CA ILE A 87 -20.16 -11.45 5.78
C ILE A 87 -20.00 -12.97 5.69
N SER A 88 -20.28 -13.54 4.50
CA SER A 88 -20.00 -14.97 4.28
C SER A 88 -18.51 -15.23 4.08
N GLU A 89 -18.09 -16.48 4.32
CA GLU A 89 -16.72 -16.94 4.07
C GLU A 89 -16.28 -16.66 2.62
N GLN A 90 -17.18 -16.82 1.64
CA GLN A 90 -16.90 -16.52 0.24
C GLN A 90 -16.52 -15.04 0.04
N VAL A 91 -17.22 -14.12 0.70
CA VAL A 91 -16.94 -12.68 0.63
C VAL A 91 -15.61 -12.36 1.29
N GLU A 92 -15.33 -12.95 2.45
CA GLU A 92 -14.05 -12.81 3.14
C GLU A 92 -12.88 -13.27 2.24
N LEU A 93 -12.98 -14.45 1.64
CA LEU A 93 -11.96 -15.00 0.75
C LEU A 93 -11.74 -14.14 -0.50
N LEU A 94 -12.81 -13.61 -1.10
CA LEU A 94 -12.69 -12.70 -2.25
C LEU A 94 -12.05 -11.37 -1.87
N ARG A 95 -12.36 -10.83 -0.68
CA ARG A 95 -11.68 -9.63 -0.17
C ARG A 95 -10.20 -9.88 0.08
N LYS A 96 -9.83 -11.01 0.69
CA LYS A 96 -8.42 -11.40 0.88
C LYS A 96 -7.69 -11.55 -0.46
N LEU A 97 -8.30 -12.22 -1.43
CA LEU A 97 -7.72 -12.39 -2.76
C LEU A 97 -7.51 -11.04 -3.46
N LEU A 98 -8.48 -10.12 -3.36
CA LEU A 98 -8.35 -8.77 -3.89
C LEU A 98 -7.25 -7.97 -3.17
N PHE A 99 -7.16 -8.08 -1.84
CA PHE A 99 -6.12 -7.42 -1.04
C PHE A 99 -4.72 -7.92 -1.42
N HIS A 100 -4.55 -9.22 -1.68
CA HIS A 100 -3.30 -9.77 -2.23
C HIS A 100 -2.96 -9.19 -3.61
N GLY A 101 -3.96 -8.99 -4.47
CA GLY A 101 -3.78 -8.31 -5.74
C GLY A 101 -3.22 -6.89 -5.57
N GLU A 102 -3.82 -6.10 -4.68
CA GLU A 102 -3.33 -4.75 -4.36
C GLU A 102 -1.92 -4.76 -3.75
N ILE A 103 -1.62 -5.68 -2.83
CA ILE A 103 -0.27 -5.81 -2.25
C ILE A 103 0.76 -6.09 -3.34
N ILE A 104 0.49 -7.02 -4.24
CA ILE A 104 1.40 -7.33 -5.35
C ILE A 104 1.59 -6.07 -6.21
N ASP A 105 0.51 -5.39 -6.59
CA ASP A 105 0.61 -4.19 -7.43
C ASP A 105 1.41 -3.06 -6.77
N SER A 106 1.14 -2.81 -5.49
CA SER A 106 1.77 -1.79 -4.66
C SER A 106 3.25 -2.06 -4.40
N HIS A 107 3.60 -3.29 -4.00
CA HIS A 107 4.98 -3.65 -3.70
C HIS A 107 5.84 -3.68 -4.95
N VAL A 108 5.33 -4.18 -6.07
CA VAL A 108 6.04 -4.15 -7.35
C VAL A 108 6.22 -2.73 -7.84
N LEU A 109 5.19 -1.89 -7.74
CA LEU A 109 5.31 -0.45 -8.04
C LEU A 109 6.41 0.19 -7.21
N HIS A 110 6.39 0.02 -5.90
CA HIS A 110 7.36 0.60 -4.98
C HIS A 110 8.79 0.14 -5.29
N ILE A 111 9.01 -1.17 -5.32
CA ILE A 111 10.35 -1.73 -5.49
C ILE A 111 10.95 -1.38 -6.86
N TYR A 112 10.18 -1.52 -7.94
CA TYR A 112 10.74 -1.36 -9.28
C TYR A 112 10.70 0.06 -9.83
N MET A 113 9.65 0.82 -9.55
CA MET A 113 9.49 2.15 -10.14
C MET A 113 10.01 3.25 -9.21
N LEU A 114 9.96 3.03 -7.91
CA LEU A 114 10.34 4.04 -6.92
C LEU A 114 11.76 3.80 -6.39
N VAL A 115 12.05 2.59 -5.92
CA VAL A 115 13.32 2.26 -5.24
C VAL A 115 14.44 1.86 -6.20
N ALA A 116 14.19 0.95 -7.14
CA ALA A 116 15.23 0.42 -8.02
C ALA A 116 16.06 1.50 -8.75
N PRO A 117 15.48 2.60 -9.28
CA PRO A 117 16.29 3.64 -9.94
C PRO A 117 17.48 4.14 -9.11
N ASP A 118 17.34 4.26 -7.78
CA ASP A 118 18.44 4.67 -6.90
C ASP A 118 19.60 3.67 -6.91
N PHE A 119 19.30 2.38 -6.78
CA PHE A 119 20.32 1.33 -6.77
C PHE A 119 21.04 1.17 -8.10
N PHE A 120 20.38 1.52 -9.21
CA PHE A 120 20.97 1.50 -10.54
C PHE A 120 21.58 2.85 -10.96
N GLY A 121 21.60 3.84 -10.05
CA GLY A 121 22.21 5.15 -10.30
C GLY A 121 21.51 5.95 -11.40
N VAL A 122 20.20 5.76 -11.59
CA VAL A 122 19.39 6.44 -12.61
C VAL A 122 18.26 7.25 -11.98
N GLY A 123 17.90 8.37 -12.60
CA GLY A 123 16.95 9.32 -11.99
C GLY A 123 15.48 8.88 -11.94
N SER A 124 15.07 7.88 -12.73
CA SER A 124 13.70 7.36 -12.74
C SER A 124 13.60 5.99 -13.43
N VAL A 125 12.38 5.44 -13.45
CA VAL A 125 12.08 4.19 -14.16
C VAL A 125 12.30 4.29 -15.69
N LEU A 126 12.25 5.49 -16.28
CA LEU A 126 12.39 5.65 -17.74
C LEU A 126 13.82 5.37 -18.22
N PRO A 127 14.89 5.97 -17.65
CA PRO A 127 16.26 5.54 -17.95
C PRO A 127 16.54 4.09 -17.51
N LEU A 128 15.89 3.60 -16.45
CA LEU A 128 15.99 2.20 -16.05
C LEU A 128 15.47 1.26 -17.16
N ALA A 129 14.38 1.63 -17.84
CA ALA A 129 13.82 0.86 -18.94
C ALA A 129 14.76 0.78 -20.16
N ASN A 130 15.59 1.80 -20.39
CA ASN A 130 16.59 1.80 -21.46
C ASN A 130 17.82 0.97 -21.10
N SER A 131 18.30 1.09 -19.86
CA SER A 131 19.52 0.40 -19.40
C SER A 131 19.28 -1.06 -19.02
N HIS A 132 18.14 -1.36 -18.41
CA HIS A 132 17.76 -2.67 -17.87
C HIS A 132 16.32 -3.05 -18.29
N PRO A 133 16.07 -3.21 -19.59
CA PRO A 133 14.71 -3.41 -20.11
C PRO A 133 14.01 -4.64 -19.53
N GLU A 134 14.73 -5.74 -19.30
CA GLU A 134 14.12 -6.97 -18.78
C GLU A 134 13.65 -6.84 -17.34
N VAL A 135 14.35 -6.05 -16.52
CA VAL A 135 13.95 -5.72 -15.13
C VAL A 135 12.61 -4.98 -15.14
N VAL A 136 12.47 -3.97 -16.02
CA VAL A 136 11.23 -3.18 -16.14
C VAL A 136 10.11 -4.01 -16.76
N LYS A 137 10.38 -4.81 -17.80
CA LYS A 137 9.37 -5.70 -18.41
C LYS A 137 8.82 -6.70 -17.40
N ARG A 138 9.68 -7.29 -16.56
CA ARG A 138 9.25 -8.18 -15.48
C ARG A 138 8.30 -7.48 -14.51
N ALA A 139 8.66 -6.28 -14.05
CA ALA A 139 7.78 -5.48 -13.20
C ALA A 139 6.42 -5.21 -13.85
N LEU A 140 6.40 -4.87 -15.14
CA LEU A 140 5.16 -4.64 -15.90
C LEU A 140 4.32 -5.90 -16.07
N ARG A 141 4.93 -7.08 -16.25
CA ARG A 141 4.19 -8.36 -16.28
C ARG A 141 3.50 -8.63 -14.95
N ILE A 142 4.20 -8.45 -13.83
CA ILE A 142 3.62 -8.68 -12.50
C ILE A 142 2.54 -7.64 -12.18
N LYS A 143 2.76 -6.35 -12.48
CA LYS A 143 1.70 -5.32 -12.33
C LYS A 143 0.49 -5.61 -13.18
N LYS A 144 0.67 -6.08 -14.42
CA LYS A 144 -0.46 -6.47 -15.29
C LYS A 144 -1.27 -7.58 -14.63
N LEU A 145 -0.62 -8.63 -14.12
CA LEU A 145 -1.30 -9.73 -13.42
C LEU A 145 -2.10 -9.22 -12.22
N ALA A 146 -1.48 -8.37 -11.39
CA ALA A 146 -2.13 -7.81 -10.21
C ALA A 146 -3.33 -6.92 -10.56
N GLY A 147 -3.19 -6.09 -11.60
CA GLY A 147 -4.28 -5.28 -12.15
C GLY A 147 -5.42 -6.15 -12.68
N ASP A 148 -5.13 -7.16 -13.51
CA ASP A 148 -6.13 -8.09 -14.06
C ASP A 148 -6.90 -8.80 -12.94
N LEU A 149 -6.21 -9.24 -11.88
CA LEU A 149 -6.82 -9.82 -10.68
C LEU A 149 -7.78 -8.84 -10.00
N CYS A 150 -7.35 -7.59 -9.81
CA CYS A 150 -8.20 -6.55 -9.24
C CYS A 150 -9.42 -6.25 -10.11
N ALA A 151 -9.27 -6.12 -11.43
CA ALA A 151 -10.40 -5.89 -12.34
C ALA A 151 -11.41 -7.04 -12.33
N MET A 152 -10.93 -8.29 -12.33
CA MET A 152 -11.79 -9.48 -12.29
C MET A 152 -12.72 -9.46 -11.06
N ILE A 153 -12.19 -9.15 -9.88
CA ILE A 153 -12.95 -9.20 -8.63
C ILE A 153 -13.69 -7.89 -8.35
N ALA A 154 -13.02 -6.75 -8.52
CA ALA A 154 -13.51 -5.44 -8.11
C ALA A 154 -14.13 -4.60 -9.24
N GLY A 155 -14.13 -5.12 -10.46
CA GLY A 155 -14.63 -4.46 -11.68
C GLY A 155 -13.68 -3.45 -12.31
N ARG A 156 -12.61 -3.04 -11.61
CA ARG A 156 -11.59 -2.08 -12.09
C ARG A 156 -10.21 -2.43 -11.53
N HIS A 157 -9.15 -2.02 -12.23
CA HIS A 157 -7.77 -2.16 -11.74
C HIS A 157 -7.52 -1.34 -10.46
N THR A 158 -8.11 -0.15 -10.39
CA THR A 158 -8.00 0.78 -9.26
C THR A 158 -9.37 1.38 -8.95
N HIS A 159 -9.54 1.81 -7.69
CA HIS A 159 -10.80 2.33 -7.15
C HIS A 159 -11.96 1.34 -7.34
N PRO A 160 -12.00 0.27 -6.52
CA PRO A 160 -12.96 -0.82 -6.68
C PRO A 160 -14.40 -0.30 -6.71
N ILE A 161 -15.20 -0.83 -7.63
CA ILE A 161 -16.62 -0.46 -7.79
C ILE A 161 -17.57 -1.61 -7.50
N ALA A 162 -17.09 -2.84 -7.56
CA ALA A 162 -17.92 -4.01 -7.32
C ALA A 162 -18.05 -4.38 -5.84
N MET A 163 -17.23 -3.82 -4.96
CA MET A 163 -17.31 -4.12 -3.52
C MET A 163 -18.50 -3.38 -2.88
N THR A 164 -19.33 -4.10 -2.14
CA THR A 164 -20.51 -3.57 -1.46
C THR A 164 -20.60 -4.06 -0.01
N VAL A 165 -21.52 -3.48 0.77
CA VAL A 165 -21.85 -3.98 2.10
C VAL A 165 -22.38 -5.41 1.97
N GLY A 166 -21.77 -6.34 2.70
CA GLY A 166 -22.15 -7.75 2.70
C GLY A 166 -21.62 -8.56 1.52
N GLY A 167 -20.92 -7.96 0.53
CA GLY A 167 -20.46 -8.72 -0.62
C GLY A 167 -19.94 -7.92 -1.81
N PHE A 168 -20.37 -8.35 -3.00
CA PHE A 168 -19.96 -7.79 -4.28
C PHE A 168 -21.16 -7.68 -5.24
N THR A 169 -21.13 -6.72 -6.17
CA THR A 169 -22.17 -6.55 -7.22
C THR A 169 -22.14 -7.67 -8.25
N HIS A 170 -20.99 -8.33 -8.42
CA HIS A 170 -20.80 -9.51 -9.25
C HIS A 170 -19.76 -10.41 -8.60
N LEU A 171 -19.73 -11.67 -9.01
CA LEU A 171 -18.73 -12.64 -8.57
C LEU A 171 -17.95 -13.15 -9.79
N PRO A 172 -16.64 -13.40 -9.66
CA PRO A 172 -15.89 -14.04 -10.73
C PRO A 172 -16.39 -15.47 -10.95
N THR A 173 -16.42 -15.89 -12.21
CA THR A 173 -16.75 -17.26 -12.56
C THR A 173 -15.64 -18.23 -12.17
N ILE A 174 -15.99 -19.50 -11.96
CA ILE A 174 -14.99 -20.56 -11.69
C ILE A 174 -13.93 -20.62 -12.80
N LYS A 175 -14.35 -20.44 -14.06
CA LYS A 175 -13.44 -20.42 -15.21
C LYS A 175 -12.40 -19.30 -15.10
N GLU A 176 -12.82 -18.10 -14.73
CA GLU A 176 -11.93 -16.95 -14.52
C GLU A 176 -10.97 -17.20 -13.35
N LEU A 177 -11.47 -17.70 -12.22
CA LEU A 177 -10.64 -18.03 -11.06
C LEU A 177 -9.57 -19.09 -11.39
N LEU A 178 -9.92 -20.13 -12.13
CA LEU A 178 -8.98 -21.17 -12.57
C LEU A 178 -7.93 -20.63 -13.56
N ALA A 179 -8.36 -19.77 -14.48
CA ALA A 179 -7.44 -19.11 -15.42
C ALA A 179 -6.45 -18.19 -14.69
N MET A 180 -6.95 -17.37 -13.76
CA MET A 180 -6.15 -16.47 -12.93
C MET A 180 -5.17 -17.26 -12.05
N LYS A 181 -5.62 -18.35 -11.42
CA LYS A 181 -4.74 -19.25 -10.65
C LYS A 181 -3.57 -19.76 -11.50
N LYS A 182 -3.83 -20.19 -12.74
CA LYS A 182 -2.76 -20.64 -13.66
C LYS A 182 -1.76 -19.53 -13.95
N GLN A 183 -2.22 -18.31 -14.17
CA GLN A 183 -1.36 -17.14 -14.41
C GLN A 183 -0.53 -16.79 -13.17
N MET A 184 -1.13 -16.80 -11.97
CA MET A 184 -0.43 -16.53 -10.71
C MET A 184 0.65 -17.58 -10.42
N ILE A 185 0.40 -18.87 -10.74
CA ILE A 185 1.43 -19.91 -10.60
C ILE A 185 2.59 -19.65 -11.57
N ALA A 186 2.30 -19.29 -12.83
CA ALA A 186 3.34 -18.99 -13.82
C ALA A 186 4.18 -17.76 -13.43
N ALA A 187 3.56 -16.72 -12.87
CA ALA A 187 4.24 -15.52 -12.43
C ALA A 187 5.15 -15.70 -11.20
N ARG A 188 5.17 -16.89 -10.58
CA ARG A 188 6.13 -17.19 -9.50
C ARG A 188 7.57 -17.12 -9.98
N GLU A 189 7.84 -17.49 -11.23
CA GLU A 189 9.18 -17.36 -11.82
C GLU A 189 9.64 -15.89 -11.84
N ASP A 190 8.78 -14.99 -12.30
CA ASP A 190 9.05 -13.54 -12.26
C ASP A 190 9.24 -13.02 -10.81
N MET A 191 8.53 -13.59 -9.84
CA MET A 191 8.69 -13.24 -8.41
C MET A 191 10.01 -13.79 -7.82
N ASP A 192 10.38 -15.02 -8.15
CA ASP A 192 11.63 -15.64 -7.70
C ASP A 192 12.84 -14.87 -8.26
N GLU A 193 12.80 -14.47 -9.54
CA GLU A 193 13.82 -13.60 -10.12
C GLU A 193 13.84 -12.21 -9.48
N THR A 194 12.67 -11.68 -9.10
CA THR A 194 12.57 -10.43 -8.35
C THR A 194 13.31 -10.55 -7.03
N ILE A 195 13.03 -11.60 -6.24
CA ILE A 195 13.68 -11.85 -4.96
C ILE A 195 15.19 -12.05 -5.15
N ALA A 196 15.60 -12.80 -6.18
CA ALA A 196 17.00 -13.02 -6.50
C ALA A 196 17.73 -11.70 -6.80
N LEU A 197 17.12 -10.80 -7.58
CA LEU A 197 17.65 -9.46 -7.84
C LEU A 197 17.73 -8.63 -6.55
N LEU A 198 16.67 -8.59 -5.75
CA LEU A 198 16.66 -7.76 -4.54
C LEU A 198 17.73 -8.18 -3.53
N LYS A 199 18.07 -9.46 -3.46
CA LYS A 199 19.15 -9.95 -2.59
C LYS A 199 20.53 -9.43 -2.97
N THR A 200 20.75 -9.00 -4.21
CA THR A 200 22.06 -8.50 -4.67
C THR A 200 22.23 -6.99 -4.47
N LEU A 201 21.15 -6.26 -4.17
CA LEU A 201 21.19 -4.82 -4.01
C LEU A 201 21.87 -4.43 -2.68
N PRO A 202 22.65 -3.34 -2.65
CA PRO A 202 23.37 -2.89 -1.46
C PRO A 202 22.43 -2.14 -0.51
N TRP A 203 21.53 -2.86 0.16
CA TRP A 203 20.60 -2.27 1.12
C TRP A 203 21.33 -1.52 2.23
N PRO A 204 20.87 -0.31 2.60
CA PRO A 204 21.49 0.45 3.67
C PRO A 204 21.30 -0.27 5.01
N SER A 205 22.37 -0.32 5.82
CA SER A 205 22.27 -0.74 7.22
C SER A 205 21.80 0.47 8.04
N TYR A 206 20.59 0.37 8.58
CA TYR A 206 20.02 1.36 9.48
C TYR A 206 19.21 0.64 10.55
N GLU A 207 19.54 0.90 11.81
CA GLU A 207 18.85 0.34 12.95
C GLU A 207 18.50 1.46 13.93
N ARG A 208 17.29 1.38 14.47
CA ARG A 208 16.79 2.29 15.51
C ARG A 208 15.77 1.54 16.35
N GLU A 209 15.79 1.74 17.66
CA GLU A 209 14.73 1.29 18.55
C GLU A 209 13.38 1.80 18.05
N THR A 210 12.50 0.85 17.70
CA THR A 210 11.21 1.10 17.05
C THR A 210 10.23 0.04 17.53
N GLU A 211 9.08 0.47 18.04
CA GLU A 211 7.96 -0.43 18.29
C GLU A 211 7.30 -0.78 16.94
N TYR A 212 7.15 -2.06 16.66
CA TYR A 212 6.44 -2.54 15.47
C TYR A 212 5.01 -2.89 15.85
N VAL A 213 4.05 -2.42 15.05
CA VAL A 213 2.61 -2.71 15.26
C VAL A 213 2.07 -3.40 14.01
N SER A 214 1.36 -4.51 14.21
CA SER A 214 0.69 -5.23 13.13
C SER A 214 -0.62 -5.83 13.61
N LEU A 215 -1.43 -6.33 12.67
CA LEU A 215 -2.51 -7.25 13.02
C LEU A 215 -1.93 -8.66 13.22
N GLN A 216 -2.56 -9.42 14.09
CA GLN A 216 -2.28 -10.83 14.30
C GLN A 216 -3.57 -11.64 14.28
N LYS A 217 -3.53 -12.77 13.57
CA LYS A 217 -4.62 -13.76 13.51
C LYS A 217 -3.98 -15.14 13.47
N GLY A 218 -4.44 -16.06 14.32
CA GLY A 218 -3.65 -17.25 14.67
C GLY A 218 -3.33 -18.21 13.52
N ASN A 219 -4.17 -18.26 12.49
CA ASN A 219 -4.07 -19.23 11.39
C ASN A 219 -3.66 -18.61 10.05
N GLU A 220 -3.42 -17.31 9.99
CA GLU A 220 -3.11 -16.62 8.73
C GLU A 220 -2.34 -15.30 8.94
N TYR A 221 -1.71 -14.81 7.88
CA TYR A 221 -1.16 -13.45 7.90
C TYR A 221 -2.32 -12.44 7.88
N ALA A 222 -2.41 -11.64 8.94
CA ALA A 222 -3.53 -10.75 9.19
C ALA A 222 -3.39 -9.43 8.39
N PHE A 223 -4.11 -9.32 7.28
CA PHE A 223 -4.15 -8.10 6.48
C PHE A 223 -5.43 -7.28 6.65
N ILE A 224 -6.55 -7.96 6.90
CA ILE A 224 -7.87 -7.33 6.94
C ILE A 224 -8.30 -7.13 8.38
N ASP A 225 -8.29 -8.20 9.18
CA ASP A 225 -8.79 -8.25 10.54
C ASP A 225 -7.83 -9.04 11.46
N GLY A 226 -8.13 -9.05 12.75
CA GLY A 226 -7.29 -9.67 13.78
C GLY A 226 -7.25 -8.80 15.04
N VAL A 227 -6.28 -9.09 15.89
CA VAL A 227 -5.96 -8.30 17.08
C VAL A 227 -4.76 -7.42 16.75
N ILE A 228 -4.74 -6.18 17.22
CA ILE A 228 -3.58 -5.30 17.06
C ILE A 228 -2.52 -5.78 18.07
N THR A 229 -1.34 -6.17 17.60
CA THR A 229 -0.23 -6.65 18.41
C THR A 229 0.99 -5.77 18.20
N THR A 230 1.72 -5.50 19.28
CA THR A 230 2.98 -4.74 19.23
C THR A 230 4.19 -5.61 19.59
N SER A 231 5.37 -5.25 19.07
CA SER A 231 6.64 -5.94 19.39
C SER A 231 6.99 -5.90 20.88
N ASP A 232 6.41 -4.96 21.61
CA ASP A 232 6.66 -4.73 23.05
C ASP A 232 5.77 -5.60 23.94
N GLY A 233 4.94 -6.47 23.32
CA GLY A 233 4.16 -7.49 24.00
C GLY A 233 2.73 -7.05 24.35
N PHE A 234 2.26 -5.93 23.82
CA PHE A 234 0.89 -5.47 24.04
C PHE A 234 -0.05 -5.95 22.93
N SER A 235 -1.32 -6.19 23.30
CA SER A 235 -2.38 -6.56 22.37
C SER A 235 -3.67 -5.80 22.65
N TYR A 236 -4.35 -5.35 21.60
CA TYR A 236 -5.56 -4.53 21.67
C TYR A 236 -6.59 -5.01 20.64
N GLU A 237 -7.86 -4.97 21.01
CA GLU A 237 -8.95 -5.20 20.06
C GLU A 237 -9.02 -4.06 19.04
N LEU A 238 -9.44 -4.36 17.80
CA LEU A 238 -9.52 -3.36 16.73
C LEU A 238 -10.32 -2.08 17.09
N PRO A 239 -11.48 -2.15 17.79
CA PRO A 239 -12.21 -0.95 18.19
C PRO A 239 -11.45 -0.04 19.16
N ASP A 240 -10.45 -0.57 19.86
CA ASP A 240 -9.64 0.14 20.85
C ASP A 240 -8.41 0.84 20.24
N TYR A 241 -8.33 0.96 18.90
CA TYR A 241 -7.16 1.49 18.19
C TYR A 241 -6.67 2.85 18.71
N ARG A 242 -7.56 3.70 19.27
CA ARG A 242 -7.21 5.00 19.87
C ARG A 242 -6.31 4.91 21.10
N LYS A 243 -6.18 3.74 21.73
CA LYS A 243 -5.21 3.52 22.82
C LYS A 243 -3.78 3.45 22.30
N LEU A 244 -3.61 3.21 21.00
CA LEU A 244 -2.33 3.03 20.32
C LEU A 244 -1.99 4.17 19.34
N THR A 245 -2.98 4.93 18.88
CA THR A 245 -2.78 6.01 17.91
C THR A 245 -2.88 7.39 18.55
N ASN A 246 -2.07 8.32 18.05
CA ASN A 246 -2.12 9.73 18.42
C ASN A 246 -3.08 10.51 17.49
N GLU A 247 -4.29 9.98 17.26
CA GLU A 247 -5.32 10.72 16.52
C GLU A 247 -5.89 11.83 17.41
N THR A 248 -5.81 13.07 16.93
CA THR A 248 -6.38 14.27 17.57
C THR A 248 -7.75 14.61 17.02
#